data_AF-A0A1V5W268-F1
#
_entry.id   AF-A0A1V5W268-F1
#
_cell.length_a   1.000
_cell.length_b   1.000
_cell.length_c   1.000
_cell.angle_alpha   90.00
_cell.angle_beta   90.00
_cell.angle_gamma   90.00
#
_symmetry.space_group_name_H-M   'P 1'
#
loop_
_entity.id
_entity.type
_entity.pdbx_description
1 polymer ?
#
loop_
_entity_poly.entity_id
_entity_poly.type
_entity_poly.pdbx_seq_one_letter_code
_entity_poly.pdbx_strand_id
1 'polypeptide(L)'
;MTKKKLILCQPDDKKGCSLCCGLFNHKNITKENLTIFLNEGKKRSQILQSHENWQEPNSVRDITSHVCPYQGFLKNGKPGCLIHPLFINKDERNRSLFSAQICDKFLCPAHEILSMEEKQALISNVDDWHLYSTAIADPYSFSILYEACRDIAQGKLNKSLLNYGLLLHSKNLQNYDGDIFFYSLPEYKQNCKEFSLKYRREIFQEIFKEILQFYNSKMY
;
A
#
# COMPACT_ATOMS: atom_id res chain seq x y z
N MET A 1 -6.43 12.71 -27.62
CA MET A 1 -6.27 13.01 -26.18
C MET A 1 -5.69 11.79 -25.50
N THR A 2 -4.41 11.81 -25.14
CA THR A 2 -3.76 10.76 -24.37
C THR A 2 -4.40 10.70 -22.97
N LYS A 3 -5.10 9.61 -22.65
CA LYS A 3 -5.63 9.35 -21.30
C LYS A 3 -4.47 9.50 -20.30
N LYS A 4 -4.51 10.52 -19.44
CA LYS A 4 -3.54 10.69 -18.35
C LYS A 4 -3.60 9.43 -17.49
N LYS A 5 -2.53 8.64 -17.50
CA LYS A 5 -2.47 7.39 -16.72
C LYS A 5 -2.53 7.78 -15.25
N LEU A 6 -3.53 7.28 -14.54
CA LEU A 6 -3.71 7.54 -13.11
C LEU A 6 -2.63 6.75 -12.35
N ILE A 7 -1.74 7.48 -11.66
CA ILE A 7 -0.59 6.93 -10.92
C ILE A 7 -1.03 6.64 -9.48
N LEU A 8 -0.75 5.42 -8.99
CA LEU A 8 -1.17 4.97 -7.65
C LEU A 8 -0.10 5.23 -6.60
N CYS A 9 1.16 5.42 -6.97
CA CYS A 9 2.26 5.52 -6.01
C CYS A 9 2.20 6.79 -5.15
N GLN A 10 1.84 7.91 -5.75
CA GLN A 10 1.76 9.25 -5.13
C GLN A 10 0.56 10.00 -5.75
N PRO A 11 -0.69 9.56 -5.46
CA PRO A 11 -1.88 10.00 -6.19
C PRO A 11 -2.29 11.45 -5.90
N ASP A 12 -2.03 11.94 -4.68
CA ASP A 12 -2.42 13.27 -4.18
C ASP A 12 -1.58 13.67 -2.96
N ASP A 13 -1.93 14.77 -2.29
CA ASP A 13 -1.18 15.35 -1.17
C ASP A 13 -1.39 14.67 0.19
N LYS A 14 -2.27 13.68 0.30
CA LYS A 14 -2.58 13.02 1.57
C LYS A 14 -1.87 11.69 1.75
N LYS A 15 -1.62 10.97 0.66
CA LYS A 15 -1.15 9.57 0.72
C LYS A 15 -0.12 9.23 -0.35
N GLY A 16 0.62 8.17 -0.05
CA GLY A 16 1.60 7.53 -0.94
C GLY A 16 1.77 6.08 -0.50
N CYS A 17 2.03 5.17 -1.44
CA CYS A 17 1.94 3.74 -1.14
C CYS A 17 3.20 3.17 -0.46
N SER A 18 4.38 3.67 -0.80
CA SER A 18 5.71 3.19 -0.34
C SER A 18 5.96 1.68 -0.44
N LEU A 19 5.16 0.95 -1.24
CA LEU A 19 5.25 -0.51 -1.36
C LEU A 19 6.48 -0.96 -2.13
N CYS A 20 6.75 -0.34 -3.28
CA CYS A 20 7.92 -0.65 -4.11
C CYS A 20 9.24 -0.29 -3.43
N CYS A 21 9.18 0.52 -2.37
CA CYS A 21 10.32 0.84 -1.52
C CYS A 21 10.48 -0.16 -0.37
N GLY A 22 9.60 -1.16 -0.25
CA GLY A 22 9.69 -2.21 0.77
C GLY A 22 9.04 -1.87 2.11
N LEU A 23 8.20 -0.83 2.23
CA LEU A 23 7.57 -0.51 3.52
C LEU A 23 6.75 -1.68 4.09
N PHE A 24 6.09 -2.47 3.25
CA PHE A 24 5.33 -3.65 3.69
C PHE A 24 6.16 -4.93 3.70
N ASN A 25 7.49 -4.84 3.49
CA ASN A 25 8.40 -5.95 3.72
C ASN A 25 8.78 -6.10 5.20
N HIS A 26 8.51 -5.11 6.06
CA HIS A 26 8.62 -5.32 7.50
C HIS A 26 7.71 -6.47 7.95
N LYS A 27 8.17 -7.32 8.87
CA LYS A 27 7.34 -8.39 9.43
C LYS A 27 6.12 -7.82 10.15
N ASN A 28 6.35 -6.81 10.99
CA ASN A 28 5.29 -6.04 11.65
C ASN A 28 4.82 -4.88 10.76
N ILE A 29 3.73 -5.08 10.02
CA ILE A 29 3.10 -4.07 9.15
C ILE A 29 1.98 -3.29 9.83
N THR A 30 1.89 -3.29 11.16
CA THR A 30 0.93 -2.41 11.87
C THR A 30 1.19 -0.96 11.51
N LYS A 31 0.12 -0.16 11.48
CA LYS A 31 0.23 1.26 11.14
C LYS A 31 1.18 1.99 12.08
N GLU A 32 1.15 1.63 13.36
CA GLU A 32 1.99 2.17 14.42
C GLU A 32 3.48 1.89 14.14
N ASN A 33 3.84 0.63 13.87
CA ASN A 33 5.22 0.24 13.60
C ASN A 33 5.77 0.92 12.34
N LEU A 34 5.00 0.91 11.26
CA LEU A 34 5.39 1.55 10.01
C LEU A 34 5.47 3.08 10.14
N THR A 35 4.63 3.69 10.99
CA THR A 35 4.70 5.13 11.32
C THR A 35 6.01 5.48 12.03
N ILE A 36 6.46 4.64 12.98
CA ILE A 36 7.76 4.82 13.66
C ILE A 36 8.89 4.81 12.63
N PHE A 37 8.92 3.80 11.76
CA PHE A 37 9.91 3.71 10.69
C PHE A 37 9.90 4.97 9.81
N LEU A 38 8.73 5.42 9.35
CA LEU A 38 8.60 6.60 8.48
C LEU A 38 8.99 7.91 9.17
N ASN A 39 8.71 8.07 10.46
CA ASN A 39 9.10 9.26 11.24
C ASN A 39 10.63 9.41 11.33
N GLU A 40 11.35 8.30 11.44
CA GLU A 40 12.81 8.29 11.48
C GLU A 40 13.48 8.51 10.11
N GLY A 41 12.71 8.48 9.01
CA GLY A 41 13.22 8.61 7.66
C GLY A 41 14.05 9.86 7.43
N LYS A 42 13.68 11.00 8.02
CA LYS A 42 14.44 12.26 7.90
C LYS A 42 15.85 12.11 8.47
N LYS A 43 15.96 11.54 9.66
CA LYS A 43 17.26 11.28 10.31
C LYS A 43 18.11 10.32 9.46
N ARG A 44 17.52 9.22 8.99
CA ARG A 44 18.21 8.26 8.10
C ARG A 44 18.71 8.93 6.82
N SER A 45 17.88 9.74 6.17
CA SER A 45 18.21 10.42 4.91
C SER A 45 19.34 11.45 5.04
N GLN A 46 19.57 12.00 6.24
CA GLN A 46 20.66 12.94 6.48
C GLN A 46 22.00 12.24 6.75
N ILE A 47 21.95 11.07 7.41
CA ILE A 47 23.16 10.35 7.84
C ILE A 47 23.67 9.40 6.75
N LEU A 48 22.77 8.67 6.08
CA LEU A 48 23.14 7.61 5.14
C LEU A 48 23.51 8.18 3.79
N GLN A 49 24.78 8.14 3.39
CA GLN A 49 25.18 8.63 2.05
C GLN A 49 24.73 7.71 0.90
N SER A 50 24.71 6.39 1.13
CA SER A 50 24.30 5.36 0.18
C SER A 50 23.48 4.29 0.88
N HIS A 51 22.59 3.63 0.13
CA HIS A 51 21.82 2.47 0.60
C HIS A 51 22.70 1.27 0.99
N GLU A 52 23.94 1.18 0.50
CA GLU A 52 24.89 0.13 0.86
C GLU A 52 25.25 0.14 2.35
N ASN A 53 25.16 1.32 2.98
CA ASN A 53 25.40 1.50 4.41
C ASN A 53 24.15 1.23 5.26
N TRP A 54 23.03 0.83 4.63
CA TRP A 54 21.79 0.51 5.32
C TRP A 54 21.74 -0.97 5.67
N GLN A 55 21.58 -1.24 6.96
CA GLN A 55 21.19 -2.54 7.46
C GLN A 55 19.79 -2.39 8.03
N GLU A 56 18.83 -3.16 7.52
CA GLU A 56 17.47 -3.15 8.04
C GLU A 56 17.47 -3.69 9.48
N PRO A 57 17.16 -2.86 10.50
CA PRO A 57 17.23 -3.30 11.89
C PRO A 57 16.07 -4.21 12.28
N ASN A 58 14.96 -4.21 11.54
CA ASN A 58 13.78 -4.99 11.86
C ASN A 58 13.76 -6.31 11.10
N SER A 59 13.03 -7.30 11.64
CA SER A 59 12.70 -8.50 10.88
C SER A 59 11.87 -8.15 9.64
N VAL A 60 12.20 -8.80 8.52
CA VAL A 60 11.51 -8.67 7.24
C VAL A 60 10.79 -9.95 6.85
N ARG A 61 9.87 -9.87 5.88
CA ARG A 61 9.14 -10.99 5.29
C ARG A 61 9.99 -11.70 4.25
N ASP A 62 10.63 -10.92 3.39
CA ASP A 62 11.56 -11.39 2.36
C ASP A 62 12.94 -10.74 2.55
N ILE A 63 13.96 -11.56 2.82
CA ILE A 63 15.35 -11.12 2.97
C ILE A 63 16.00 -10.68 1.65
N THR A 64 15.39 -11.04 0.51
CA THR A 64 15.86 -10.67 -0.82
C THR A 64 15.26 -9.34 -1.29
N SER A 65 14.18 -8.88 -0.65
CA SER A 65 13.56 -7.59 -0.90
C SER A 65 14.16 -6.49 -0.03
N HIS A 66 14.53 -5.38 -0.67
CA HIS A 66 15.11 -4.23 0.03
C HIS A 66 14.05 -3.34 0.69
N VAL A 67 14.26 -2.99 1.96
CA VAL A 67 13.58 -1.86 2.62
C VAL A 67 14.43 -0.61 2.41
N CYS A 68 13.94 0.32 1.59
CA CYS A 68 14.64 1.55 1.30
C CYS A 68 14.74 2.43 2.57
N PRO A 69 15.93 2.93 2.96
CA PRO A 69 16.05 3.77 4.16
C PRO A 69 15.52 5.19 3.97
N TYR A 70 15.40 5.65 2.72
CA TYR A 70 15.09 7.04 2.36
C TYR A 70 13.59 7.35 2.29
N GLN A 71 12.74 6.40 2.65
CA GLN A 71 11.31 6.62 2.80
C GLN A 71 11.01 7.24 4.16
N GLY A 72 10.08 8.18 4.17
CA GLY A 72 9.54 8.82 5.36
C GLY A 72 8.33 9.67 5.02
N PHE A 73 7.87 10.49 5.97
CA PHE A 73 6.75 11.39 5.71
C PHE A 73 7.22 12.68 5.02
N LEU A 74 6.67 12.95 3.83
CA LEU A 74 6.96 14.15 3.05
C LEU A 74 6.27 15.38 3.65
N LYS A 75 4.97 15.27 3.94
CA LYS A 75 4.14 16.32 4.55
C LYS A 75 2.88 15.70 5.13
N ASN A 76 2.40 16.18 6.28
CA ASN A 76 1.10 15.81 6.87
C ASN A 76 0.83 14.29 6.94
N GLY A 77 1.86 13.48 7.21
CA GLY A 77 1.70 12.02 7.28
C GLY A 77 1.61 11.29 5.93
N LYS A 78 1.92 11.95 4.80
CA LYS A 78 2.05 11.33 3.47
C LYS A 78 3.40 10.60 3.31
N PRO A 79 3.44 9.26 3.19
CA PRO A 79 4.68 8.53 2.95
C PRO A 79 5.25 8.81 1.55
N GLY A 80 6.57 8.85 1.43
CA GLY A 80 7.26 8.95 0.16
C GLY A 80 8.77 9.01 0.28
N CYS A 81 9.44 9.33 -0.82
CA CYS A 81 10.89 9.36 -0.92
C CYS A 81 11.46 10.74 -0.52
N LEU A 82 12.25 10.78 0.55
CA LEU A 82 12.84 12.01 1.12
C LEU A 82 14.03 12.57 0.32
N ILE A 83 14.52 11.80 -0.66
CA ILE A 83 15.62 12.19 -1.56
C ILE A 83 15.13 12.43 -3.00
N HIS A 84 13.81 12.54 -3.18
CA HIS A 84 13.18 12.78 -4.47
C HIS A 84 13.30 14.26 -4.87
N PRO A 85 13.59 14.60 -6.14
CA PRO A 85 13.75 15.99 -6.58
C PRO A 85 12.48 16.84 -6.35
N LEU A 86 11.30 16.24 -6.47
CA LEU A 86 10.03 16.92 -6.14
C LEU A 86 9.88 17.33 -4.67
N PHE A 87 10.71 16.77 -3.76
CA PHE A 87 10.67 17.10 -2.34
C PHE A 87 11.83 18.00 -1.92
N ILE A 88 13.06 17.73 -2.37
CA ILE A 88 14.27 18.45 -1.94
C ILE A 88 14.90 19.35 -3.01
N ASN A 89 14.24 19.54 -4.16
CA ASN A 89 14.72 20.34 -5.31
C ASN A 89 16.11 19.92 -5.84
N LYS A 90 16.51 18.67 -5.58
CA LYS A 90 17.75 18.05 -6.04
C LYS A 90 17.51 16.56 -6.23
N ASP A 91 17.93 16.00 -7.36
CA ASP A 91 17.78 14.56 -7.57
C ASP A 91 18.89 13.80 -6.86
N GLU A 92 18.54 13.19 -5.73
CA GLU A 92 19.46 12.38 -4.95
C GLU A 92 19.07 10.88 -4.97
N ARG A 93 18.15 10.48 -5.84
CA ARG A 93 17.60 9.11 -5.90
C ARG A 93 18.64 8.04 -6.20
N ASN A 94 19.78 8.41 -6.80
CA ASN A 94 20.92 7.52 -7.03
C ASN A 94 21.61 7.04 -5.74
N ARG A 95 21.27 7.61 -4.58
CA ARG A 95 21.69 7.08 -3.27
C ARG A 95 20.92 5.82 -2.88
N SER A 96 19.76 5.57 -3.48
CA SER A 96 18.90 4.40 -3.23
C SER A 96 19.21 3.24 -4.17
N LEU A 97 18.91 2.01 -3.74
CA LEU A 97 19.04 0.80 -4.57
C LEU A 97 18.28 0.91 -5.89
N PHE A 98 17.05 1.42 -5.84
CA PHE A 98 16.18 1.48 -7.01
C PHE A 98 16.58 2.61 -7.99
N SER A 99 17.48 3.53 -7.62
CA SER A 99 17.92 4.68 -8.43
C SER A 99 16.76 5.53 -9.00
N ALA A 100 17.07 6.59 -9.75
CA ALA A 100 16.05 7.35 -10.47
C ALA A 100 15.33 6.51 -11.54
N GLN A 101 16.06 5.64 -12.25
CA GLN A 101 15.55 4.98 -13.45
C GLN A 101 14.41 3.99 -13.17
N ILE A 102 14.49 3.22 -12.08
CA ILE A 102 13.45 2.25 -11.73
C ILE A 102 12.26 2.99 -11.14
N CYS A 103 12.50 3.98 -10.26
CA CYS A 103 11.44 4.77 -9.63
C CYS A 103 10.53 5.49 -10.64
N ASP A 104 11.09 5.99 -11.76
CA ASP A 104 10.33 6.77 -12.75
C ASP A 104 9.45 5.93 -13.69
N LYS A 105 9.79 4.64 -13.88
CA LYS A 105 9.17 3.80 -14.92
C LYS A 105 8.34 2.65 -14.36
N PHE A 106 8.58 2.27 -13.10
CA PHE A 106 7.97 1.09 -12.52
C PHE A 106 6.49 1.30 -12.19
N LEU A 107 5.65 0.34 -12.58
CA LEU A 107 4.24 0.26 -12.22
C LEU A 107 3.97 -1.13 -11.64
N CYS A 108 3.54 -1.18 -10.38
CA CYS A 108 3.27 -2.43 -9.68
C CYS A 108 2.02 -3.15 -10.22
N PRO A 109 1.78 -4.42 -9.85
CA PRO A 109 0.63 -5.21 -10.33
C PRO A 109 -0.74 -4.53 -10.17
N ALA A 110 -0.94 -3.72 -9.13
CA ALA A 110 -2.18 -2.98 -8.92
C ALA A 110 -2.53 -2.03 -10.08
N HIS A 111 -1.54 -1.53 -10.82
CA HIS A 111 -1.76 -0.72 -12.01
C HIS A 111 -2.40 -1.48 -13.16
N GLU A 112 -2.21 -2.79 -13.23
CA GLU A 112 -2.78 -3.65 -14.28
C GLU A 112 -4.06 -4.33 -13.81
N ILE A 113 -4.11 -4.74 -12.53
CA ILE A 113 -5.24 -5.47 -11.96
C ILE A 113 -6.46 -4.57 -11.76
N LEU A 114 -6.28 -3.39 -11.16
CA LEU A 114 -7.39 -2.50 -10.85
C LEU A 114 -7.91 -1.83 -12.13
N SER A 115 -9.22 -1.88 -12.35
CA SER A 115 -9.91 -1.10 -13.37
C SER A 115 -9.75 0.40 -13.14
N MET A 116 -10.08 1.22 -14.13
CA MET A 116 -10.01 2.68 -13.98
C MET A 116 -11.00 3.20 -12.92
N GLU A 117 -12.17 2.58 -12.80
CA GLU A 117 -13.18 2.92 -11.79
C GLU A 117 -12.67 2.60 -10.39
N GLU A 118 -12.12 1.39 -10.19
CA GLU A 118 -11.53 0.97 -8.91
C GLU A 118 -10.36 1.87 -8.49
N LYS A 119 -9.49 2.26 -9.43
CA LYS A 119 -8.41 3.22 -9.17
C LYS A 119 -8.93 4.57 -8.69
N GLN A 120 -9.99 5.08 -9.33
CA GLN A 120 -10.62 6.34 -8.95
C GLN A 120 -11.31 6.24 -7.59
N ALA A 121 -12.00 5.12 -7.34
CA ALA A 121 -12.65 4.83 -6.08
C ALA A 121 -11.63 4.75 -4.93
N LEU A 122 -10.53 4.04 -5.13
CA LEU A 122 -9.43 3.92 -4.18
C LEU A 122 -8.85 5.30 -3.82
N ILE A 123 -8.50 6.11 -4.83
CA ILE A 123 -7.95 7.46 -4.58
C ILE A 123 -8.94 8.37 -3.87
N SER A 124 -10.21 8.35 -4.26
CA SER A 124 -11.21 9.31 -3.76
C SER A 124 -11.76 8.94 -2.38
N ASN A 125 -11.75 7.66 -2.01
CA ASN A 125 -12.40 7.16 -0.81
C ASN A 125 -11.43 6.68 0.28
N VAL A 126 -10.15 6.47 -0.01
CA VAL A 126 -9.18 6.01 0.99
C VAL A 126 -8.15 7.11 1.21
N ASP A 127 -8.33 7.91 2.28
CA ASP A 127 -7.37 8.96 2.66
C ASP A 127 -6.26 8.43 3.57
N ASP A 128 -6.52 7.34 4.29
CA ASP A 128 -5.54 6.71 5.18
C ASP A 128 -4.44 6.03 4.36
N TRP A 129 -3.19 6.48 4.50
CA TRP A 129 -2.08 5.96 3.71
C TRP A 129 -1.84 4.47 3.94
N HIS A 130 -2.09 3.94 5.14
CA HIS A 130 -1.85 2.54 5.49
C HIS A 130 -2.89 1.62 4.86
N LEU A 131 -4.17 2.03 4.89
CA LEU A 131 -5.24 1.32 4.18
C LEU A 131 -5.08 1.43 2.66
N TYR A 132 -4.60 2.58 2.18
CA TYR A 132 -4.30 2.78 0.77
C TYR A 132 -3.17 1.87 0.28
N SER A 133 -2.08 1.75 1.05
CA SER A 133 -1.02 0.78 0.79
C SER A 133 -1.53 -0.65 0.87
N THR A 134 -2.39 -0.98 1.84
CA THR A 134 -3.01 -2.31 1.96
C THR A 134 -3.78 -2.68 0.68
N ALA A 135 -4.58 -1.75 0.13
CA ALA A 135 -5.32 -1.96 -1.10
C ALA A 135 -4.41 -2.16 -2.33
N ILE A 136 -3.25 -1.51 -2.38
CA ILE A 136 -2.28 -1.65 -3.49
C ILE A 136 -1.44 -2.92 -3.34
N ALA A 137 -1.13 -3.35 -2.10
CA ALA A 137 -0.43 -4.60 -1.84
C ALA A 137 -1.25 -5.78 -2.34
N ASP A 138 -2.56 -5.74 -2.09
CA ASP A 138 -3.49 -6.78 -2.52
C ASP A 138 -4.67 -6.22 -3.35
N PRO A 139 -4.44 -5.91 -4.64
CA PRO A 139 -5.46 -5.34 -5.51
C PRO A 139 -6.66 -6.28 -5.74
N TYR A 140 -6.49 -7.60 -5.66
CA TYR A 140 -7.63 -8.52 -5.74
C TYR A 140 -8.54 -8.48 -4.50
N SER A 141 -7.97 -8.36 -3.31
CA SER A 141 -8.80 -8.14 -2.10
C SER A 141 -9.50 -6.79 -2.15
N PHE A 142 -8.84 -5.74 -2.64
CA PHE A 142 -9.50 -4.45 -2.85
C PHE A 142 -10.71 -4.60 -3.79
N SER A 143 -10.57 -5.26 -4.94
CA SER A 143 -11.67 -5.44 -5.90
C SER A 143 -12.90 -6.10 -5.28
N ILE A 144 -12.72 -7.19 -4.54
CA ILE A 144 -13.88 -7.89 -3.95
C ILE A 144 -14.49 -7.09 -2.80
N LEU A 145 -13.68 -6.34 -2.04
CA LEU A 145 -14.19 -5.47 -0.97
C LEU A 145 -14.94 -4.28 -1.55
N TYR A 146 -14.44 -3.71 -2.65
CA TYR A 146 -15.10 -2.65 -3.41
C TYR A 146 -16.50 -3.07 -3.84
N GLU A 147 -16.64 -4.21 -4.51
CA GLU A 147 -17.95 -4.70 -4.94
C GLU A 147 -18.85 -5.07 -3.77
N ALA A 148 -18.34 -5.80 -2.77
CA ALA A 148 -19.12 -6.16 -1.59
C ALA A 148 -19.66 -4.93 -0.85
N CYS A 149 -18.85 -3.88 -0.69
CA CYS A 149 -19.30 -2.64 -0.04
C CYS A 149 -20.34 -1.89 -0.89
N ARG A 150 -20.24 -1.94 -2.22
CA ARG A 150 -21.25 -1.36 -3.11
C ARG A 150 -22.56 -2.14 -3.03
N ASP A 151 -22.51 -3.45 -3.04
CA ASP A 151 -23.70 -4.30 -2.93
C ASP A 151 -24.46 -4.04 -1.63
N ILE A 152 -23.74 -3.99 -0.50
CA ILE A 152 -24.31 -3.67 0.82
C ILE A 152 -24.98 -2.29 0.82
N ALA A 153 -24.35 -1.31 0.17
CA ALA A 153 -24.84 0.06 0.10
C ALA A 153 -25.67 0.36 -1.16
N GLN A 154 -26.35 -0.66 -1.71
CA GLN A 154 -27.32 -0.54 -2.82
C GLN A 154 -26.74 0.17 -4.06
N GLY A 155 -25.50 -0.19 -4.42
CA GLY A 155 -24.76 0.32 -5.57
C GLY A 155 -23.97 1.61 -5.32
N LYS A 156 -24.18 2.30 -4.19
CA LYS A 156 -23.44 3.52 -3.83
C LYS A 156 -22.27 3.18 -2.91
N LEU A 157 -21.04 3.46 -3.33
CA LEU A 157 -19.89 3.20 -2.47
C LEU A 157 -19.94 4.06 -1.19
N ASN A 158 -19.97 3.41 -0.03
CA ASN A 158 -19.85 4.07 1.26
C ASN A 158 -18.37 4.10 1.70
N LYS A 159 -17.82 5.31 1.87
CA LYS A 159 -16.43 5.52 2.28
C LYS A 159 -16.09 4.81 3.59
N SER A 160 -16.87 5.01 4.64
CA SER A 160 -16.61 4.41 5.95
C SER A 160 -16.64 2.89 5.90
N LEU A 161 -17.56 2.32 5.13
CA LEU A 161 -17.69 0.88 4.94
C LEU A 161 -16.46 0.28 4.24
N LEU A 162 -16.02 0.90 3.13
CA LEU A 162 -14.83 0.46 2.41
C LEU A 162 -13.56 0.54 3.27
N ASN A 163 -13.39 1.64 4.01
CA ASN A 163 -12.23 1.79 4.90
C ASN A 163 -12.27 0.77 6.05
N TYR A 164 -13.46 0.40 6.55
CA TYR A 164 -13.60 -0.66 7.55
C TYR A 164 -13.22 -2.04 6.98
N GLY A 165 -13.67 -2.37 5.77
CA GLY A 165 -13.28 -3.61 5.08
C GLY A 165 -11.76 -3.70 4.84
N LEU A 166 -11.13 -2.59 4.42
CA LEU A 166 -9.68 -2.51 4.27
C LEU A 166 -8.94 -2.62 5.60
N LEU A 167 -9.50 -2.07 6.69
CA LEU A 167 -8.93 -2.24 8.02
C LEU A 167 -8.90 -3.72 8.43
N LEU A 168 -9.99 -4.45 8.23
CA LEU A 168 -10.05 -5.90 8.51
C LEU A 168 -9.06 -6.67 7.63
N HIS A 169 -8.98 -6.34 6.35
CA HIS A 169 -8.00 -6.96 5.47
C HIS A 169 -6.55 -6.66 5.86
N SER A 170 -6.26 -5.45 6.35
CA SER A 170 -4.93 -5.11 6.85
C SER A 170 -4.51 -5.99 8.03
N LYS A 171 -5.46 -6.38 8.90
CA LYS A 171 -5.23 -7.35 9.99
C LYS A 171 -4.99 -8.76 9.43
N ASN A 172 -5.71 -9.16 8.40
CA ASN A 172 -5.44 -10.44 7.71
C ASN A 172 -4.02 -10.49 7.13
N LEU A 173 -3.54 -9.41 6.50
CA LEU A 173 -2.16 -9.35 5.98
C LEU A 173 -1.11 -9.34 7.11
N GLN A 174 -1.41 -8.71 8.25
CA GLN A 174 -0.53 -8.72 9.42
C GLN A 174 -0.29 -10.15 9.94
N ASN A 175 -1.33 -10.98 9.93
CA ASN A 175 -1.28 -12.37 10.41
C ASN A 175 -0.69 -13.37 9.41
N TYR A 176 -0.46 -12.96 8.16
CA TYR A 176 0.21 -13.79 7.16
C TYR A 176 1.73 -13.63 7.30
N ASP A 177 2.50 -14.73 7.29
CA ASP A 177 3.96 -14.69 7.51
C ASP A 177 4.78 -14.57 6.21
N GLY A 178 4.13 -14.66 5.04
CA GLY A 178 4.81 -14.58 3.75
C GLY A 178 4.81 -13.19 3.10
N ASP A 179 5.23 -13.17 1.84
CA ASP A 179 5.34 -11.98 1.02
C ASP A 179 3.98 -11.48 0.55
N ILE A 180 3.77 -10.18 0.67
CA ILE A 180 2.50 -9.53 0.32
C ILE A 180 2.65 -8.47 -0.77
N PHE A 181 3.87 -8.23 -1.24
CA PHE A 181 4.15 -7.32 -2.34
C PHE A 181 5.09 -7.99 -3.34
N PHE A 182 4.78 -7.87 -4.62
CA PHE A 182 5.54 -8.45 -5.71
C PHE A 182 5.75 -7.40 -6.79
N TYR A 183 6.93 -7.41 -7.42
CA TYR A 183 7.29 -6.41 -8.42
C TYR A 183 6.69 -6.72 -9.79
N SER A 184 6.28 -7.96 -10.06
CA SER A 184 5.67 -8.33 -11.33
C SER A 184 4.28 -8.94 -11.19
N LEU A 185 3.45 -8.78 -12.23
CA LEU A 185 2.13 -9.40 -12.27
C LEU A 185 2.20 -10.94 -12.20
N PRO A 186 3.11 -11.63 -12.92
CA PRO A 186 3.25 -13.08 -12.81
C PRO A 186 3.54 -13.54 -11.37
N GLU A 187 4.50 -12.92 -10.68
CA GLU A 187 4.82 -13.25 -9.29
C GLU A 187 3.62 -13.03 -8.36
N TYR A 188 2.93 -11.89 -8.49
CA TYR A 188 1.72 -11.65 -7.71
C TYR A 188 0.66 -12.73 -7.97
N LYS A 189 0.38 -13.07 -9.24
CA LYS A 189 -0.62 -14.09 -9.60
C LYS A 189 -0.26 -15.49 -9.08
N GLN A 190 1.03 -15.81 -9.00
CA GLN A 190 1.51 -17.08 -8.48
C GLN A 190 1.27 -17.21 -6.98
N ASN A 191 1.46 -16.12 -6.21
CA ASN A 191 1.51 -16.17 -4.75
C ASN A 191 0.25 -15.62 -4.05
N CYS A 192 -0.56 -14.78 -4.71
CA CYS A 192 -1.69 -14.09 -4.07
C CYS A 192 -2.77 -15.01 -3.49
N LYS A 193 -2.82 -16.29 -3.88
CA LYS A 193 -3.80 -17.25 -3.34
C LYS A 193 -3.65 -17.48 -1.83
N GLU A 194 -2.44 -17.29 -1.31
CA GLU A 194 -2.10 -17.57 0.09
C GLU A 194 -2.57 -16.48 1.06
N PHE A 195 -2.75 -15.25 0.60
CA PHE A 195 -3.13 -14.11 1.45
C PHE A 195 -4.38 -13.36 1.00
N SER A 196 -4.71 -13.41 -0.30
CA SER A 196 -5.79 -12.60 -0.87
C SER A 196 -7.17 -13.15 -0.56
N LEU A 197 -8.04 -12.27 -0.08
CA LEU A 197 -9.43 -12.58 0.26
C LEU A 197 -10.20 -13.13 -0.95
N LYS A 198 -9.79 -12.81 -2.17
CA LYS A 198 -10.38 -13.35 -3.41
C LYS A 198 -10.32 -14.89 -3.45
N TYR A 199 -9.27 -15.47 -2.87
CA TYR A 199 -9.04 -16.91 -2.86
C TYR A 199 -9.31 -17.54 -1.49
N ARG A 200 -9.28 -16.75 -0.42
CA ARG A 200 -9.54 -17.19 0.96
C ARG A 200 -10.99 -16.97 1.35
N ARG A 201 -11.88 -17.82 0.83
CA ARG A 201 -13.35 -17.68 0.98
C ARG A 201 -13.82 -17.60 2.43
N GLU A 202 -13.29 -18.45 3.32
CA GLU A 202 -13.71 -18.49 4.73
C GLU A 202 -13.40 -17.16 5.43
N ILE A 203 -12.18 -16.65 5.27
CA ILE A 203 -11.78 -15.35 5.81
C ILE A 203 -12.60 -14.22 5.20
N PHE A 204 -12.83 -14.25 3.88
CA PHE A 204 -13.67 -13.23 3.25
C PHE A 204 -15.09 -13.25 3.82
N GLN A 205 -15.67 -14.42 4.10
CA GLN A 205 -17.00 -14.52 4.72
C GLN A 205 -17.03 -13.96 6.14
N GLU A 206 -15.98 -14.17 6.94
CA GLU A 206 -15.85 -13.58 8.28
C GLU A 206 -15.80 -12.05 8.19
N ILE A 207 -14.90 -11.52 7.35
CA ILE A 207 -14.76 -10.08 7.11
C ILE A 207 -16.08 -9.50 6.57
N PHE A 208 -16.75 -10.18 5.66
CA PHE A 208 -18.02 -9.72 5.10
C PHE A 208 -19.12 -9.62 6.16
N LYS A 209 -19.22 -10.59 7.08
CA LYS A 209 -20.15 -10.52 8.21
C LYS A 209 -19.87 -9.31 9.10
N GLU A 210 -18.60 -9.03 9.39
CA GLU A 210 -18.23 -7.84 10.16
C GLU A 210 -18.56 -6.53 9.44
N ILE A 211 -18.33 -6.45 8.13
CA ILE A 211 -18.68 -5.30 7.29
C ILE A 211 -20.20 -5.05 7.33
N LEU A 212 -21.01 -6.09 7.20
CA LEU A 212 -22.48 -6.01 7.30
C LEU A 212 -22.92 -5.52 8.68
N GLN A 213 -22.35 -6.06 9.76
CA GLN A 213 -22.66 -5.63 11.13
C GLN A 213 -22.29 -4.16 11.35
N PHE A 214 -21.12 -3.74 10.88
CA PHE A 214 -20.69 -2.35 10.94
C PHE A 214 -21.66 -1.43 10.18
N TYR A 215 -22.07 -1.80 8.96
CA TYR A 215 -23.03 -1.01 8.18
C TYR A 215 -24.36 -0.83 8.90
N ASN A 216 -24.93 -1.93 9.43
CA ASN A 216 -26.19 -1.90 10.16
C ASN A 216 -26.09 -1.04 11.41
N SER A 217 -24.97 -1.07 12.14
CA SER A 217 -24.74 -0.24 13.34
C SER A 217 -24.66 1.27 13.08
N LYS A 218 -24.53 1.68 11.81
CA LYS A 218 -24.46 3.09 11.40
C LYS A 218 -25.76 3.62 10.79
N MET A 219 -26.73 2.75 10.53
CA MET A 219 -28.05 3.10 10.01
C MET A 219 -29.10 3.31 11.12
N TYR A 220 -28.80 2.87 12.35
CA TYR A 220 -29.56 3.14 13.57
C TYR A 220 -28.77 4.08 14.49
#